data_AF-A0AA44WSS9-F1
#
_entry.id   AF-A0AA44WSS9-F1
#
_cell.length_a   1.000
_cell.length_b   1.000
_cell.length_c   1.000
_cell.angle_alpha   90.00
_cell.angle_beta   90.00
_cell.angle_gamma   90.00
#
_symmetry.space_group_name_H-M   'P 1'
#
loop_
_entity.id
_entity.type
_entity.pdbx_description
1 polymer ?
#
loop_
_entity_poly.entity_id
_entity_poly.type
_entity_poly.pdbx_seq_one_letter_code
_entity_poly.pdbx_strand_id
1 'polypeptide(L)'
;MSERQQITPLKPYDLEEIRKSRKRAATKFSKRRKTFLRRAHDLSQDCQAKVYTFIEYNRRTWVFTSEPDQASFPPTKDEIVSRDASETGHT
;
A
#
# COMPACT_ATOMS: atom_id res chain seq x y z
N MET A 1 -25.40 17.03 -36.62
CA MET A 1 -26.39 17.06 -35.52
C MET A 1 -25.86 16.13 -34.44
N SER A 2 -25.37 16.68 -33.32
CA SER A 2 -24.74 15.90 -32.24
C SER A 2 -25.79 15.48 -31.21
N GLU A 3 -26.04 14.18 -31.06
CA GLU A 3 -26.95 13.65 -30.04
C GLU A 3 -26.39 13.95 -28.65
N ARG A 4 -27.09 14.81 -27.91
CA ARG A 4 -26.83 15.02 -26.48
C ARG A 4 -27.24 13.73 -25.75
N GLN A 5 -26.26 12.98 -25.26
CA GLN A 5 -26.51 11.88 -24.33
C GLN A 5 -27.27 12.42 -23.11
N GLN A 6 -28.51 11.96 -22.94
CA GLN A 6 -29.33 12.31 -21.77
C GLN A 6 -28.74 11.60 -20.55
N ILE A 7 -28.27 12.38 -19.57
CA ILE A 7 -27.79 11.83 -18.29
C ILE A 7 -29.02 11.48 -17.45
N THR A 8 -29.39 10.20 -17.40
CA THR A 8 -30.44 9.73 -16.49
C THR A 8 -30.01 9.94 -15.03
N PRO A 9 -30.81 10.62 -14.20
CA PRO A 9 -30.51 10.79 -12.78
C PRO A 9 -30.48 9.43 -12.06
N LEU A 10 -29.40 9.14 -11.34
CA LEU A 10 -29.28 7.94 -10.51
C LEU A 10 -30.38 7.93 -9.44
N LYS A 11 -31.04 6.78 -9.27
CA LYS A 11 -32.11 6.64 -8.26
C LYS A 11 -31.49 6.75 -6.86
N PRO A 12 -32.24 7.27 -5.86
CA PRO A 12 -31.74 7.42 -4.49
C PRO A 12 -31.15 6.13 -3.87
N TYR A 13 -31.69 4.97 -4.23
CA TYR A 13 -31.19 3.66 -3.78
C TYR A 13 -29.77 3.37 -4.27
N ASP A 14 -29.46 3.73 -5.52
CA ASP A 14 -28.15 3.50 -6.13
C ASP A 14 -27.06 4.35 -5.45
N LEU A 15 -27.40 5.58 -5.04
CA LEU A 15 -26.49 6.46 -4.32
C LEU A 15 -26.13 5.93 -2.92
N GLU A 16 -27.08 5.34 -2.20
CA GLU A 16 -26.85 4.75 -0.88
C GLU A 16 -26.01 3.47 -0.95
N GLU A 17 -26.24 2.62 -1.95
CA GLU A 17 -25.40 1.46 -2.26
C GLU A 17 -23.95 1.89 -2.56
N ILE A 18 -23.75 2.92 -3.37
CA ILE A 18 -22.42 3.48 -3.67
C ILE A 18 -21.75 4.04 -2.41
N ARG A 19 -22.50 4.74 -1.54
CA ARG A 19 -21.96 5.25 -0.26
C ARG A 19 -21.54 4.10 0.67
N LYS A 20 -22.39 3.08 0.81
CA LYS A 20 -22.11 1.89 1.64
C LYS A 20 -20.91 1.12 1.11
N SER A 21 -20.80 0.91 -0.19
CA SER A 21 -19.67 0.21 -0.81
C SER A 21 -18.35 0.96 -0.59
N ARG A 22 -18.35 2.29 -0.75
CA ARG A 22 -17.20 3.15 -0.42
C ARG A 22 -16.80 3.06 1.05
N LYS A 23 -17.77 3.08 1.98
CA LYS A 23 -17.52 2.90 3.42
C LYS A 23 -16.94 1.52 3.74
N ARG A 24 -17.46 0.45 3.12
CA ARG A 24 -16.92 -0.91 3.23
C ARG A 24 -15.49 -1.00 2.69
N ALA A 25 -15.20 -0.37 1.55
CA ALA A 25 -13.85 -0.33 0.98
C ALA A 25 -12.86 0.42 1.90
N ALA A 26 -13.25 1.57 2.45
CA ALA A 26 -12.42 2.35 3.36
C ALA A 26 -12.12 1.59 4.67
N THR A 27 -13.10 0.87 5.22
CA THR A 27 -12.91 0.03 6.41
C THR A 27 -12.04 -1.19 6.10
N LYS A 28 -12.18 -1.81 4.93
CA LYS A 28 -11.30 -2.90 4.45
C LYS A 28 -9.86 -2.42 4.31
N PHE A 29 -9.64 -1.28 3.64
CA PHE A 29 -8.31 -0.68 3.51
C PHE A 29 -7.69 -0.42 4.89
N SER A 30 -8.43 0.24 5.79
CA SER A 30 -7.95 0.56 7.13
C SER A 30 -7.53 -0.68 7.92
N LYS A 31 -8.33 -1.75 7.88
CA LYS A 31 -8.01 -3.03 8.54
C LYS A 31 -6.77 -3.70 7.95
N ARG A 32 -6.69 -3.76 6.61
CA ARG A 32 -5.53 -4.37 5.91
C ARG A 32 -4.26 -3.59 6.15
N ARG A 33 -4.29 -2.26 6.02
CA ARG A 33 -3.17 -1.36 6.30
C ARG A 33 -2.63 -1.57 7.73
N LYS A 34 -3.51 -1.54 8.74
CA LYS A 34 -3.11 -1.76 10.13
C LYS A 34 -2.46 -3.13 10.33
N THR A 35 -3.04 -4.18 9.74
CA THR A 35 -2.50 -5.54 9.84
C THR A 35 -1.13 -5.63 9.17
N PHE A 36 -0.97 -5.06 7.98
CA PHE A 36 0.27 -5.09 7.23
C PHE A 36 1.40 -4.36 7.96
N LEU A 37 1.16 -3.15 8.47
CA LEU A 37 2.15 -2.40 9.24
C LEU A 37 2.57 -3.14 10.52
N ARG A 38 1.62 -3.79 11.21
CA ARG A 38 1.95 -4.65 12.36
C ARG A 38 2.87 -5.80 11.94
N ARG A 39 2.55 -6.51 10.84
CA ARG A 39 3.39 -7.60 10.34
C ARG A 39 4.79 -7.15 9.91
N ALA A 40 4.90 -5.96 9.32
CA ALA A 40 6.19 -5.37 8.97
C ALA A 40 7.05 -5.09 10.22
N HIS A 41 6.43 -4.58 11.28
CA HIS A 41 7.08 -4.40 12.57
C HIS A 41 7.48 -5.73 13.22
N ASP A 42 6.57 -6.71 13.28
CA ASP A 42 6.84 -8.05 13.81
C ASP A 42 8.04 -8.69 13.09
N LEU A 43 8.07 -8.64 11.76
CA LEU A 43 9.17 -9.15 10.94
C LEU A 43 10.51 -8.46 11.27
N SER A 44 10.49 -7.15 11.48
CA SER A 44 11.69 -6.40 11.85
C SER A 44 12.22 -6.81 13.23
N GLN A 45 11.34 -7.00 14.22
CA GLN A 45 11.74 -7.36 15.58
C GLN A 45 12.13 -8.83 15.71
N ASP A 46 11.28 -9.73 15.22
CA ASP A 46 11.41 -11.18 15.45
C ASP A 46 12.54 -11.78 14.62
N CYS A 47 12.81 -11.22 13.44
CA CYS A 47 13.84 -11.72 12.52
C CYS A 47 15.04 -10.78 12.39
N GLN A 48 15.06 -9.66 13.14
CA GLN A 48 16.09 -8.61 13.01
C GLN A 48 16.24 -8.11 11.56
N ALA A 49 15.15 -8.18 10.78
CA ALA A 49 15.14 -7.79 9.39
C ALA A 49 15.07 -6.26 9.27
N LYS A 50 15.82 -5.71 8.30
CA LYS A 50 15.64 -4.31 7.89
C LYS A 50 14.42 -4.20 6.99
N VAL A 51 13.38 -3.52 7.47
CA VAL A 51 12.07 -3.48 6.79
C VAL A 51 11.69 -2.04 6.48
N TYR A 52 11.35 -1.80 5.21
CA TYR A 52 10.73 -0.57 4.75
C TYR A 52 9.39 -0.89 4.09
N THR A 53 8.36 -0.10 4.40
CA THR A 53 7.08 -0.18 3.72
C THR A 53 6.59 1.19 3.30
N PHE A 54 5.99 1.26 2.12
CA PHE A 54 5.35 2.43 1.58
C PHE A 54 3.94 2.06 1.11
N ILE A 55 2.94 2.80 1.59
CA ILE A 55 1.54 2.58 1.22
C ILE A 55 0.95 3.91 0.79
N GLU A 56 0.47 3.98 -0.46
CA GLU A 56 -0.31 5.11 -0.95
C GLU A 56 -1.75 4.68 -1.21
N TYR A 57 -2.70 5.44 -0.68
CA TYR A 57 -4.12 5.23 -0.95
C TYR A 57 -4.89 6.54 -0.80
N ASN A 58 -5.68 6.89 -1.82
CA ASN A 58 -6.44 8.16 -1.87
C ASN A 58 -5.58 9.39 -1.53
N ARG A 59 -4.38 9.49 -2.12
CA ARG A 59 -3.40 10.60 -1.91
C ARG A 59 -2.90 10.75 -0.48
N ARG A 60 -3.10 9.74 0.36
CA ARG A 60 -2.50 9.66 1.70
C ARG A 60 -1.43 8.59 1.69
N THR A 61 -0.35 8.88 2.39
CA THR A 61 0.79 7.99 2.50
C THR A 61 0.95 7.51 3.95
N TRP A 62 1.38 6.26 4.08
CA TRP A 62 1.80 5.67 5.34
C TRP A 62 3.13 4.96 5.10
N VAL A 63 4.10 5.27 5.95
CA VAL A 63 5.45 4.74 5.88
C VAL A 63 5.79 4.08 7.22
N PHE A 64 6.47 2.95 7.14
CA PHE A 64 7.16 2.34 8.28
C PHE A 64 8.58 2.01 7.83
N THR A 65 9.55 2.39 8.67
CA THR A 65 10.96 2.06 8.51
C THR A 65 11.47 1.51 9.84
N SER A 66 12.22 0.40 9.79
CA SER A 66 12.94 -0.11 10.95
C SER A 66 14.23 0.67 11.21
N GLU A 67 14.74 1.40 10.21
CA GLU A 67 15.98 2.17 10.28
C GLU A 67 15.67 3.68 10.09
N PRO A 68 15.12 4.38 11.10
CA PRO A 68 14.74 5.78 10.95
C PRO A 68 15.94 6.73 10.81
N ASP A 69 17.08 6.36 11.39
CA ASP A 69 18.29 7.21 11.41
C ASP A 69 19.25 6.90 10.26
N GLN A 70 18.99 5.83 9.48
CA GLN A 70 19.86 5.43 8.38
C GLN A 70 19.44 6.13 7.09
N ALA A 71 20.17 7.20 6.71
CA ALA A 71 19.87 7.99 5.51
C ALA A 71 19.91 7.19 4.18
N SER A 72 20.67 6.09 4.13
CA SER A 72 20.75 5.20 2.97
C SER A 72 19.69 4.10 2.97
N PHE A 73 18.75 4.11 3.91
CA PHE A 73 17.66 3.16 3.99
C PHE A 73 16.30 3.85 3.73
N PRO A 74 15.41 3.29 2.90
CA PRO A 74 15.57 2.04 2.14
C PRO A 74 16.62 2.14 1.02
N PRO A 75 17.26 1.02 0.65
CA PRO A 75 18.15 0.99 -0.49
C PRO A 75 17.39 1.37 -1.77
N THR A 76 18.14 1.94 -2.71
CA THR A 76 17.64 2.22 -4.06
C THR A 76 17.37 0.93 -4.82
N LYS A 77 16.55 1.00 -5.88
CA LYS A 77 16.22 -0.17 -6.70
C LYS A 77 17.46 -0.88 -7.24
N ASP A 78 18.47 -0.12 -7.66
CA ASP A 78 19.69 -0.65 -8.25
C ASP A 78 20.56 -1.42 -7.23
N GLU A 79 20.55 -0.97 -5.97
CA GLU A 79 21.25 -1.64 -4.86
C GLU A 79 20.57 -2.96 -4.45
N ILE A 80 19.25 -3.08 -4.63
CA ILE A 80 18.50 -4.30 -4.32
C ILE A 80 18.86 -5.40 -5.32
N VAL A 81 18.79 -5.11 -6.62
CA VAL A 81 19.05 -6.09 -7.70
C VAL A 81 20.48 -6.64 -7.64
N SER A 82 21.44 -5.82 -7.23
CA SER A 82 22.85 -6.21 -7.15
C SER A 82 23.15 -7.23 -6.04
N ARG A 83 22.35 -7.24 -4.97
CA ARG A 83 22.53 -8.17 -3.84
C ARG A 83 22.02 -9.57 -4.16
N ASP A 84 20.87 -9.67 -4.81
CA ASP A 84 20.26 -10.96 -5.16
C ASP A 84 21.11 -11.74 -6.19
N ALA A 85 21.80 -11.04 -7.10
CA ALA A 85 22.69 -11.67 -8.07
C ALA A 85 23.93 -12.34 -7.45
N SER A 86 24.29 -11.97 -6.21
CA SER A 86 25.46 -12.49 -5.51
C SER A 86 25.17 -13.78 -4.73
N GLU A 87 23.90 -14.08 -4.43
CA GLU A 87 23.50 -15.26 -3.65
C GLU A 87 23.34 -16.54 -4.52
N THR A 88 23.28 -16.42 -5.84
CA THR A 88 23.10 -17.57 -6.74
C THR A 88 24.40 -18.26 -7.20
N GLY A 89 25.55 -17.90 -6.61
CA GLY A 89 26.89 -18.27 -7.11
C GLY A 89 27.71 -19.25 -6.25
N HIS A 90 27.09 -20.08 -5.39
CA HIS A 90 27.84 -21.05 -4.60
C HIS A 90 27.16 -22.43 -4.51
N THR A 91 27.53 -23.32 -5.43
CA THR A 91 27.54 -24.78 -5.28
C THR A 91 28.73 -25.34 -6.03
#